data_AF-A0A355A2L0-F1
#
_entry.id   AF-A0A355A2L0-F1
#
_cell.length_a   1.000
_cell.length_b   1.000
_cell.length_c   1.000
_cell.angle_alpha   90.00
_cell.angle_beta   90.00
_cell.angle_gamma   90.00
#
_symmetry.space_group_name_H-M   'P 1'
#
loop_
_entity.id
_entity.type
_entity.pdbx_description
1 polymer ?
#
loop_
_entity_poly.entity_id
_entity_poly.type
_entity_poly.pdbx_seq_one_letter_code
_entity_poly.pdbx_strand_id
1 'polypeptide(L)'
;TIENTGQGFATDLGAMFKVGKLVRVGAVLKDYTITKIKLDDGTVYELPTKVVVGGAVKVPVVGLVVAADLEKPLNGEELVYHLGVEQPILGLIFLRAGGYGDKQGLNFTTGLGLKLGPVSVDVAA
;
A
#
# COMPACT_ATOMS: atom_id res chain seq x y z
N THR A 1 -14.99 8.45 -27.43
CA THR A 1 -14.96 7.21 -26.61
C THR A 1 -16.25 7.17 -25.85
N ILE A 2 -17.04 6.10 -25.99
CA ILE A 2 -18.25 5.93 -25.15
C ILE A 2 -17.72 5.55 -23.76
N GLU A 3 -17.96 6.40 -22.77
CA GLU A 3 -17.67 6.05 -21.38
C GLU A 3 -18.69 5.01 -20.93
N ASN A 4 -18.20 3.83 -20.55
CA ASN A 4 -19.02 2.73 -20.09
C ASN A 4 -18.90 2.67 -18.58
N THR A 5 -19.99 2.99 -17.88
CA THR A 5 -19.98 3.10 -16.42
C THR A 5 -20.53 1.84 -15.77
N GLY A 6 -20.14 1.61 -14.53
CA GLY A 6 -20.58 0.45 -13.76
C GLY A 6 -20.39 0.70 -12.28
N GLN A 7 -21.17 -0.01 -11.47
CA GLN A 7 -21.11 0.08 -10.01
C GLN A 7 -20.95 -1.31 -9.41
N GLY A 8 -20.27 -1.40 -8.27
CA GLY A 8 -20.15 -2.63 -7.51
C GLY A 8 -19.52 -2.41 -6.15
N PHE A 9 -19.51 -3.47 -5.35
CA PHE A 9 -18.96 -3.47 -4.00
C PHE A 9 -17.76 -4.42 -3.94
N ALA A 10 -16.69 -3.93 -3.33
CA ALA A 10 -15.54 -4.71 -2.93
C ALA A 10 -15.26 -4.50 -1.44
N THR A 11 -14.54 -5.44 -0.83
CA THR A 11 -14.09 -5.33 0.55
C THR A 11 -12.62 -5.68 0.67
N ASP A 12 -11.99 -5.05 1.64
CA ASP A 12 -10.64 -5.38 2.08
C ASP A 12 -10.70 -6.05 3.46
N LEU A 13 -9.86 -7.05 3.67
CA LEU A 13 -9.70 -7.70 4.97
C LEU A 13 -8.22 -7.78 5.32
N GLY A 14 -7.85 -7.12 6.42
CA GLY A 14 -6.46 -7.03 6.85
C GLY A 14 -6.25 -7.42 8.31
N ALA A 15 -5.09 -8.00 8.59
CA ALA A 15 -4.61 -8.23 9.94
C ALA A 15 -3.18 -7.68 10.09
N MET A 16 -2.88 -7.13 11.27
CA MET A 16 -1.54 -6.67 11.62
C MET A 16 -1.16 -7.22 12.99
N PHE A 17 0.04 -7.75 13.09
CA PHE A 17 0.62 -8.22 14.34
C PHE A 17 1.86 -7.39 14.71
N LYS A 18 1.94 -6.99 15.99
CA LYS A 18 3.09 -6.27 16.54
C LYS A 18 3.97 -7.25 17.30
N VAL A 19 5.21 -7.42 16.85
CA VAL A 19 6.21 -8.21 17.57
C VAL A 19 7.04 -7.24 18.41
N GLY A 20 6.68 -7.14 19.69
CA GLY A 20 7.26 -6.16 20.61
C GLY A 20 6.96 -4.72 20.20
N LYS A 21 7.93 -3.82 20.40
CA LYS A 21 7.81 -2.38 20.09
C LYS A 21 8.35 -1.99 18.72
N LEU A 22 9.08 -2.88 18.06
CA LEU A 22 9.93 -2.53 16.91
C LEU A 22 9.42 -3.10 15.61
N VAL A 23 8.86 -4.31 15.62
CA VAL A 23 8.51 -5.04 14.42
C VAL A 23 6.99 -5.09 14.27
N ARG A 24 6.53 -4.85 13.04
CA ARG A 24 5.15 -5.00 12.61
C ARG A 24 5.15 -5.92 11.42
N VAL A 25 4.21 -6.85 11.39
CA VAL A 25 3.94 -7.70 10.22
C VAL A 25 2.46 -7.63 9.93
N GLY A 26 2.08 -7.70 8.66
CA GLY A 26 0.69 -7.61 8.26
C GLY A 26 0.41 -8.41 7.00
N ALA A 27 -0.85 -8.77 6.85
CA ALA A 27 -1.38 -9.34 5.63
C ALA A 27 -2.74 -8.72 5.33
N VAL A 28 -3.01 -8.43 4.06
CA VAL A 28 -4.26 -7.83 3.59
C VAL A 28 -4.72 -8.56 2.34
N LEU A 29 -5.98 -8.99 2.32
CA LEU A 29 -6.71 -9.33 1.12
C LEU A 29 -7.41 -8.06 0.64
N LYS A 30 -7.01 -7.53 -0.51
CA LYS A 30 -7.58 -6.34 -1.13
C LYS A 30 -8.53 -6.71 -2.26
N ASP A 31 -9.50 -5.84 -2.52
CA ASP A 31 -10.32 -5.88 -3.73
C ASP A 31 -11.12 -7.20 -3.86
N TYR A 32 -11.59 -7.76 -2.73
CA TYR A 32 -12.46 -8.93 -2.76
C TYR A 32 -13.86 -8.49 -3.20
N THR A 33 -14.20 -8.80 -4.45
CA THR A 33 -15.44 -8.35 -5.07
C THR A 33 -16.62 -9.14 -4.51
N ILE A 34 -17.58 -8.44 -3.87
CA ILE A 34 -18.80 -9.05 -3.31
C ILE A 34 -19.88 -9.17 -4.39
N THR A 35 -19.91 -8.22 -5.33
CA THR A 35 -20.89 -8.17 -6.41
C THR A 35 -20.19 -8.00 -7.75
N LYS A 36 -20.55 -8.80 -8.76
CA LYS A 36 -20.06 -8.63 -10.13
C LYS A 36 -20.29 -7.19 -10.60
N ILE A 37 -19.23 -6.51 -11.06
CA ILE A 37 -19.33 -5.16 -11.60
C ILE A 37 -19.90 -5.29 -13.01
N LYS A 38 -21.15 -4.88 -13.20
CA LYS A 38 -21.80 -4.85 -14.51
C LYS A 38 -21.62 -3.48 -15.11
N LEU A 39 -21.08 -3.44 -16.32
CA LEU A 39 -21.00 -2.24 -17.13
C LEU A 39 -22.30 -2.04 -17.91
N ASP A 40 -22.56 -0.81 -18.35
CA ASP A 40 -23.78 -0.43 -19.08
C ASP A 40 -23.98 -1.20 -20.40
N ASP A 41 -22.89 -1.68 -21.01
CA ASP A 41 -22.93 -2.54 -22.21
C ASP A 41 -23.21 -4.03 -21.91
N GLY A 42 -23.43 -4.38 -20.64
CA GLY A 42 -23.69 -5.76 -20.19
C GLY A 42 -22.42 -6.58 -19.92
N THR A 43 -21.22 -6.03 -20.15
CA THR A 43 -19.96 -6.68 -19.81
C THR A 43 -19.82 -6.80 -18.29
N VAL A 44 -19.33 -7.95 -17.83
CA VAL A 44 -18.97 -8.15 -16.42
C VAL A 44 -17.48 -7.90 -16.27
N TYR A 45 -17.14 -6.88 -15.49
CA TYR A 45 -15.78 -6.60 -15.08
C TYR A 45 -15.48 -7.25 -13.73
N GLU A 46 -14.33 -7.91 -13.62
CA GLU A 46 -13.85 -8.49 -12.37
C GLU A 46 -12.63 -7.70 -11.88
N LEU A 47 -12.76 -7.10 -10.71
CA LEU A 47 -11.65 -6.42 -10.05
C LEU A 47 -10.67 -7.49 -9.53
N PRO A 48 -9.37 -7.41 -9.87
CA PRO A 48 -8.42 -8.45 -9.50
C PRO A 48 -8.15 -8.41 -7.99
N THR A 49 -8.67 -9.39 -7.26
CA THR A 49 -8.37 -9.56 -5.83
C THR A 49 -6.88 -9.78 -5.61
N LYS A 50 -6.31 -9.09 -4.62
CA LYS A 50 -4.87 -9.13 -4.34
C LYS A 50 -4.60 -9.54 -2.90
N VAL A 51 -3.47 -10.22 -2.69
CA VAL A 51 -2.91 -10.47 -1.37
C VAL A 51 -1.66 -9.64 -1.20
N VAL A 52 -1.59 -8.90 -0.11
CA VAL A 52 -0.40 -8.15 0.31
C VAL A 52 0.10 -8.74 1.61
N VAL A 53 1.39 -9.06 1.68
CA VAL A 53 2.07 -9.45 2.92
C VAL A 53 3.23 -8.50 3.12
N GLY A 54 3.34 -7.96 4.33
CA GLY A 54 4.22 -6.84 4.59
C GLY A 54 4.80 -6.83 5.98
N GLY A 55 5.86 -6.07 6.14
CA GLY A 55 6.51 -5.89 7.42
C GLY A 55 7.23 -4.56 7.52
N ALA A 56 7.33 -4.06 8.75
CA ALA A 56 8.08 -2.85 9.05
C ALA A 56 8.87 -3.01 10.35
N VAL A 57 10.08 -2.48 10.36
CA VAL A 57 10.99 -2.50 11.51
C VAL A 57 11.39 -1.08 11.88
N LYS A 58 11.20 -0.71 13.14
CA LYS A 58 11.70 0.54 13.72
C LYS A 58 13.07 0.31 14.36
N VAL A 59 14.06 1.11 13.95
CA VAL A 59 15.41 1.11 14.52
C VAL A 59 15.42 1.96 15.80
N PRO A 60 15.70 1.37 16.99
CA PRO A 60 15.54 2.06 18.28
C PRO A 60 16.35 3.34 18.46
N VAL A 61 17.55 3.42 17.87
CA VAL A 61 18.51 4.51 18.11
C VAL A 61 18.18 5.75 17.28
N VAL A 62 17.90 5.55 16.00
CA VAL A 62 17.68 6.66 15.04
C VAL A 62 16.20 6.91 14.76
N GLY A 63 15.31 6.04 15.23
CA GLY A 63 13.87 6.14 14.96
C GLY A 63 13.47 5.81 13.51
N LEU A 64 14.44 5.56 12.63
CA LEU A 64 14.26 5.10 11.25
C LEU A 64 13.31 3.91 11.20
N VAL A 65 12.36 3.95 10.28
CA VAL A 65 11.50 2.82 9.95
C VAL A 65 11.87 2.33 8.57
N VAL A 66 12.05 1.02 8.43
CA VAL A 66 12.18 0.34 7.13
C VAL A 66 10.95 -0.54 6.95
N ALA A 67 10.32 -0.49 5.78
CA ALA A 67 9.16 -1.29 5.42
C ALA A 67 9.38 -2.02 4.11
N ALA A 68 8.83 -3.23 4.01
CA ALA A 68 8.86 -4.06 2.83
C ALA A 68 7.54 -4.81 2.69
N ASP A 69 6.92 -4.71 1.52
CA ASP A 69 5.65 -5.36 1.21
C ASP A 69 5.73 -6.13 -0.12
N LEU A 70 5.04 -7.26 -0.20
CA LEU A 70 4.86 -8.04 -1.41
C LEU A 70 3.38 -8.10 -1.74
N GLU A 71 3.01 -7.65 -2.94
CA GLU A 71 1.64 -7.66 -3.47
C GLU A 71 1.55 -8.64 -4.64
N LYS A 72 0.55 -9.52 -4.60
CA LYS A 72 0.28 -10.50 -5.65
C LYS A 72 -1.23 -10.60 -5.94
N PRO A 73 -1.69 -10.44 -7.18
CA PRO A 73 -3.05 -10.78 -7.60
C PRO A 73 -3.30 -12.29 -7.47
N LEU A 74 -4.47 -12.70 -6.98
CA LEU A 74 -4.82 -14.12 -6.84
C LEU A 74 -4.97 -14.82 -8.19
N ASN A 75 -5.45 -14.09 -9.20
CA ASN A 75 -5.70 -14.60 -10.56
C ASN A 75 -4.58 -14.23 -11.55
N GLY A 76 -3.39 -13.85 -11.07
CA GLY A 76 -2.29 -13.40 -11.90
C GLY A 76 -0.91 -13.81 -11.38
N GLU A 77 0.10 -13.67 -12.24
CA GLU A 77 1.50 -13.99 -11.91
C GLU A 77 2.36 -12.76 -11.60
N GLU A 78 1.79 -11.56 -11.68
CA GLU A 78 2.51 -10.32 -11.41
C GLU A 78 2.75 -10.16 -9.91
N LEU A 79 4.02 -10.13 -9.53
CA LEU A 79 4.45 -9.85 -8.18
C LEU A 79 5.00 -8.43 -8.15
N VAL A 80 4.45 -7.59 -7.27
CA VAL A 80 4.95 -6.23 -7.03
C VAL A 80 5.59 -6.21 -5.65
N TYR A 81 6.85 -5.81 -5.57
CA TYR A 81 7.52 -5.58 -4.30
C TYR A 81 7.59 -4.08 -4.02
N HIS A 82 7.41 -3.71 -2.76
CA HIS A 82 7.51 -2.33 -2.28
C HIS A 82 8.57 -2.29 -1.19
N LEU A 83 9.43 -1.28 -1.23
CA LEU A 83 10.42 -1.00 -0.21
C LEU A 83 10.35 0.48 0.15
N GLY A 84 10.42 0.78 1.44
CA GLY A 84 10.34 2.15 1.91
C GLY A 84 11.13 2.37 3.19
N VAL A 85 11.59 3.61 3.36
CA VAL A 85 12.23 4.08 4.57
C VAL A 85 11.58 5.39 5.02
N GLU A 86 11.43 5.57 6.33
CA GLU A 86 10.95 6.81 6.95
C GLU A 86 11.91 7.24 8.05
N GLN A 87 12.49 8.42 7.92
CA GLN A 87 13.29 9.05 8.96
C GLN A 87 12.49 10.18 9.63
N PRO A 88 12.02 9.98 10.87
CA PRO A 88 11.45 11.05 11.65
C PRO A 88 12.56 11.98 12.18
N ILE A 89 12.35 13.28 12.10
CA ILE A 89 13.21 14.33 12.65
C ILE A 89 12.39 15.09 13.68
N LEU A 90 12.79 14.98 14.96
CA LEU A 90 12.13 15.58 16.12
C LEU A 90 10.64 15.22 16.29
N GLY A 91 10.14 14.22 15.57
CA GLY A 91 8.70 13.88 15.54
C GLY A 91 7.82 14.93 14.86
N LEU A 92 8.42 15.91 14.17
CA LEU A 92 7.74 17.01 13.48
C LEU A 92 7.89 16.91 11.96
N ILE A 93 9.06 16.48 11.48
CA ILE A 93 9.36 16.33 10.05
C ILE A 93 9.59 14.85 9.76
N PHE A 94 9.06 14.35 8.65
CA PHE A 94 9.16 12.95 8.25
C PHE A 94 9.69 12.90 6.82
N LEU A 95 10.93 12.42 6.66
CA LEU A 95 11.50 12.20 5.33
C LEU A 95 11.22 10.76 4.91
N ARG A 96 10.68 10.59 3.70
CA ARG A 96 10.37 9.27 3.14
C ARG A 96 11.06 9.10 1.80
N ALA A 97 11.56 7.90 1.58
CA ALA A 97 12.02 7.45 0.28
C ALA A 97 11.63 5.99 0.12
N GLY A 98 11.33 5.58 -1.09
CA GLY A 98 10.96 4.22 -1.37
C GLY A 98 10.89 3.95 -2.85
N GLY A 99 10.35 2.79 -3.17
CA GLY A 99 10.14 2.40 -4.54
C GLY A 99 9.34 1.12 -4.59
N TYR A 100 8.85 0.84 -5.78
CA TYR A 100 8.20 -0.42 -6.08
C TYR A 100 8.71 -0.95 -7.40
N GLY A 101 8.80 -2.26 -7.50
CA GLY A 101 9.19 -2.92 -8.73
C GLY A 101 8.16 -3.96 -9.13
N ASP A 102 7.92 -4.01 -10.43
CA ASP A 102 7.08 -4.99 -11.11
C ASP A 102 7.85 -5.59 -12.30
N LYS A 103 7.14 -6.29 -13.20
CA LYS A 103 7.75 -6.88 -14.41
C LYS A 103 8.27 -5.83 -15.41
N GLN A 104 7.84 -4.57 -15.31
CA GLN A 104 8.10 -3.49 -16.27
C GLN A 104 9.27 -2.60 -15.82
N GLY A 105 9.60 -2.59 -14.54
CA GLY A 105 10.80 -1.91 -14.04
C GLY A 105 10.72 -1.50 -12.58
N LEU A 106 11.64 -0.62 -12.20
CA LEU A 106 11.74 -0.02 -10.87
C LEU A 106 11.22 1.42 -10.91
N ASN A 107 10.31 1.74 -10.01
CA ASN A 107 9.83 3.09 -9.76
C ASN A 107 10.33 3.57 -8.40
N PHE A 108 10.71 4.84 -8.32
CA PHE A 108 11.20 5.47 -7.09
C PHE A 108 10.24 6.56 -6.65
N THR A 109 10.08 6.68 -5.35
CA THR A 109 9.24 7.70 -4.72
C THR A 109 9.97 8.38 -3.58
N THR A 110 9.66 9.64 -3.35
CA THR A 110 10.13 10.41 -2.21
C THR A 110 8.98 11.18 -1.59
N GLY A 111 9.09 11.54 -0.33
CA GLY A 111 8.05 12.30 0.35
C GLY A 111 8.55 13.07 1.56
N LEU A 112 7.79 14.10 1.89
CA LEU A 112 8.00 14.95 3.05
C LEU A 112 6.67 15.06 3.81
N GLY A 113 6.70 14.74 5.09
CA GLY A 113 5.61 14.94 6.02
C GLY A 113 5.94 15.99 7.07
N LEU A 114 4.97 16.82 7.44
CA LEU A 114 5.05 17.80 8.51
C LEU A 114 3.90 17.59 9.47
N LYS A 115 4.18 17.59 10.78
CA LYS A 115 3.20 17.44 11.84
C LYS A 115 3.18 18.67 12.74
N LEU A 116 2.01 19.29 12.87
CA LEU A 116 1.75 20.45 13.72
C LEU A 116 0.57 20.14 14.65
N GLY A 117 0.87 19.70 15.88
CA GLY A 117 -0.14 19.31 16.86
C GLY A 117 -1.01 18.14 16.35
N PRO A 118 -2.34 18.32 16.22
CA PRO A 118 -3.23 17.28 15.70
C PRO A 118 -3.25 17.20 14.16
N VAL A 119 -2.65 18.14 13.44
CA VAL A 119 -2.68 18.21 11.98
C VAL A 119 -1.38 17.66 11.39
N SER A 120 -1.49 16.90 10.30
CA SER A 120 -0.37 16.50 9.46
C SER A 120 -0.61 16.88 8.00
N VAL A 121 0.46 17.26 7.31
CA VAL A 121 0.47 17.53 5.87
C VAL A 121 1.60 16.71 5.26
N ASP A 122 1.29 15.99 4.17
CA ASP A 122 2.22 15.13 3.48
C ASP A 122 2.23 15.45 1.98
N VAL A 123 3.41 15.42 1.38
CA VAL A 123 3.61 15.49 -0.08
C VAL A 123 4.49 14.33 -0.51
N ALA A 124 4.15 13.69 -1.63
CA ALA A 124 4.91 12.59 -2.22
C ALA A 124 5.02 12.78 -3.74
N ALA A 125 6.12 12.34 -4.31
CA ALA A 125 6.44 12.35 -5.73
C ALA A 125 7.08 11.02 -6.13
#